data_AF-A0A7Z0KBD2-F1
#
_entry.id   AF-A0A7Z0KBD2-F1
#
_cell.length_a   1.000
_cell.length_b   1.000
_cell.length_c   1.000
_cell.angle_alpha   90.00
_cell.angle_beta   90.00
_cell.angle_gamma   90.00
#
_symmetry.space_group_name_H-M   'P 1'
#
loop_
_entity.id
_entity.type
_entity.pdbx_description
1 polymer ?
#
loop_
_entity_poly.entity_id
_entity_poly.type
_entity_poly.pdbx_seq_one_letter_code
_entity_poly.pdbx_strand_id
1 'polypeptide(L)' 'MVEAAVDEYDRRSMVSSLPLIGELEAAVKHILDSVAGFGELQPLLEDDTIEEIWINGPQLVR' A
#
# COMPACT_ATOMS: atom_id res chain seq x y z
N MET A 1 13.56 8.23 3.19
CA MET A 1 12.84 7.59 2.07
C MET A 1 11.98 6.48 2.65
N VAL A 2 10.93 6.04 1.94
CA VAL A 2 9.95 5.08 2.49
C VAL A 2 10.61 3.75 2.83
N GLU A 3 11.54 3.28 2.00
CA GLU A 3 12.35 2.07 2.17
C GLU A 3 13.07 2.08 3.52
N ALA A 4 13.79 3.17 3.82
CA ALA A 4 14.50 3.30 5.09
C ALA A 4 13.57 3.29 6.31
N ALA A 5 12.33 3.77 6.17
CA ALA A 5 11.34 3.74 7.24
C ALA A 5 10.75 2.33 7.44
N VAL A 6 10.53 1.60 6.35
CA VAL A 6 10.06 0.20 6.37
C VAL A 6 11.13 -0.70 6.98
N ASP A 7 12.39 -0.57 6.57
CA ASP A 7 13.52 -1.34 7.14
C ASP A 7 13.71 -1.08 8.65
N GLU A 8 13.55 0.18 9.07
CA GLU A 8 13.61 0.54 10.49
C GLU A 8 12.48 -0.10 11.29
N TYR A 9 11.27 -0.08 10.75
CA TYR A 9 10.11 -0.69 11.38
C TYR A 9 10.28 -2.21 11.49
N ASP A 10 10.69 -2.86 10.41
CA ASP A 10 10.85 -4.32 10.34
C ASP A 10 11.82 -4.80 11.41
N ARG A 11 13.02 -4.20 11.49
CA ARG A 11 14.01 -4.53 12.51
C ARG A 11 13.49 -4.32 13.93
N ARG A 12 12.72 -3.26 14.16
CA ARG A 12 12.12 -2.98 15.48
C ARG A 12 11.01 -3.98 15.82
N SER A 13 10.27 -4.44 14.83
CA SER A 13 9.18 -5.40 15.02
C SER A 13 9.69 -6.76 15.49
N MET A 14 10.88 -7.19 15.07
CA MET A 14 11.50 -8.46 15.46
C MET A 14 11.83 -8.57 16.97
N VAL A 15 11.98 -7.44 17.65
CA VAL A 15 12.41 -7.39 19.07
C VAL A 15 11.35 -6.77 19.99
N SER A 16 10.17 -6.44 19.46
CA SER A 16 9.08 -5.81 20.20
C SER A 16 7.75 -6.50 19.93
N SER A 17 6.67 -6.05 20.56
CA SER A 17 5.31 -6.56 20.31
C SER A 17 4.64 -5.88 19.11
N LEU A 18 5.40 -5.26 18.21
CA LEU A 18 4.83 -4.63 17.02
C LEU A 18 4.45 -5.69 16.00
N PRO A 19 3.39 -5.45 15.19
CA PRO A 19 3.07 -6.30 14.05
C PRO A 19 4.28 -6.48 13.12
N LEU A 20 4.46 -7.68 12.58
CA LEU A 20 5.48 -7.95 11.57
C LEU A 20 5.04 -7.36 10.23
N ILE A 21 5.99 -6.81 9.48
CA ILE A 21 5.79 -6.53 8.06
C ILE A 21 6.07 -7.83 7.29
N GLY A 22 5.23 -8.13 6.31
CA GLY A 22 5.45 -9.25 5.40
C GLY A 22 6.52 -8.92 4.36
N GLU A 23 6.20 -9.10 3.08
CA GLU A 23 7.09 -8.73 1.98
C GLU A 23 7.39 -7.21 2.01
N LEU A 24 8.65 -6.85 2.26
CA LEU A 24 9.07 -5.46 2.46
C LEU A 24 8.86 -4.61 1.21
N GLU A 25 9.15 -5.17 0.03
CA GLU A 25 8.97 -4.48 -1.26
C GLU A 25 7.49 -4.17 -1.50
N ALA A 26 6.60 -5.11 -1.18
CA ALA A 26 5.16 -4.90 -1.26
C ALA A 26 4.69 -3.83 -0.26
N ALA A 27 5.26 -3.80 0.95
CA ALA A 27 4.95 -2.78 1.96
C ALA A 27 5.39 -1.38 1.52
N VAL A 28 6.59 -1.25 0.95
CA VAL A 28 7.08 0.01 0.38
C VAL A 28 6.15 0.48 -0.73
N LYS A 29 5.82 -0.39 -1.70
CA LYS A 29 4.91 -0.04 -2.80
C LYS A 29 3.57 0.41 -2.24
N HIS A 30 2.97 -0.34 -1.33
CA HIS A 30 1.69 -0.01 -0.72
C HIS A 30 1.71 1.37 -0.01
N ILE A 31 2.79 1.69 0.71
CA ILE A 31 2.93 3.00 1.37
C ILE A 31 3.08 4.12 0.35
N LEU A 32 3.89 3.93 -0.70
CA LEU A 32 4.04 4.90 -1.77
C LEU A 32 2.71 5.13 -2.50
N ASP A 33 2.03 4.05 -2.87
CA ASP A 33 0.70 4.09 -3.48
C ASP A 33 -0.28 4.86 -2.58
N SER A 34 -0.28 4.60 -1.27
CA SER A 34 -1.19 5.23 -0.30
C SER A 34 -0.92 6.71 -0.02
N VAL A 35 0.34 7.14 0.01
CA VAL A 35 0.73 8.49 0.44
C VAL A 35 1.02 9.42 -0.73
N ALA A 36 1.65 8.88 -1.78
CA ALA A 36 2.12 9.63 -2.92
C ALA A 36 1.43 9.21 -4.24
N GLY A 37 0.63 8.14 -4.22
CA GLY A 37 -0.17 7.66 -5.36
C GLY A 37 -1.68 7.76 -5.10
N PHE A 38 -2.44 6.88 -5.74
CA PHE A 38 -3.90 6.82 -5.68
C PHE A 38 -4.45 5.78 -4.68
N GLY A 39 -3.61 5.33 -3.74
CA GLY A 39 -3.94 4.32 -2.74
C GLY A 39 -4.45 3.03 -3.36
N GLU A 40 -5.58 2.54 -2.86
CA GLU A 40 -6.22 1.30 -3.34
C GLU A 40 -6.59 1.33 -4.84
N LEU A 41 -6.68 2.52 -5.45
CA LEU A 41 -6.91 2.63 -6.90
C LEU A 41 -5.64 2.46 -7.72
N GLN A 42 -4.46 2.60 -7.11
CA GLN A 42 -3.18 2.54 -7.83
C GLN A 42 -3.01 1.23 -8.63
N PRO A 43 -3.28 0.02 -8.08
CA PRO A 43 -3.15 -1.21 -8.85
C PRO A 43 -4.10 -1.29 -10.05
N LEU A 44 -5.29 -0.68 -9.94
CA LEU A 44 -6.27 -0.64 -11.03
C LEU A 44 -5.85 0.36 -12.12
N LEU A 45 -5.18 1.45 -11.75
CA LEU A 45 -4.67 2.45 -12.69
C LEU A 45 -3.39 2.01 -13.40
N GLU A 46 -2.63 1.09 -12.81
CA GLU A 46 -1.41 0.51 -13.38
C GLU A 46 -1.68 -0.68 -14.32
N ASP A 47 -2.91 -1.21 -14.31
CA ASP A 47 -3.35 -2.28 -15.22
C ASP A 47 -3.74 -1.69 -16.58
N ASP A 48 -2.95 -1.98 -17.61
CA ASP A 48 -3.16 -1.48 -18.97
C ASP A 48 -4.35 -2.12 -19.69
N THR A 49 -4.93 -3.18 -19.13
CA THR A 49 -6.16 -3.80 -19.62
C THR A 49 -7.42 -3.10 -19.14
N ILE A 50 -7.31 -2.24 -18.12
CA ILE A 50 -8.43 -1.46 -17.57
C ILE A 50 -8.51 -0.12 -18.28
N GLU A 51 -9.61 0.10 -19.00
CA GLU A 51 -9.84 1.36 -19.72
C GLU A 51 -10.55 2.42 -18.85
N GLU A 52 -11.44 2.02 -17.92
CA GLU A 52 -12.24 2.94 -17.13
C GLU A 52 -12.57 2.39 -15.73
N ILE A 53 -12.58 3.28 -14.72
CA ILE A 53 -12.94 2.96 -13.33
C ILE A 53 -14.11 3.85 -12.90
N TRP A 54 -15.20 3.23 -12.45
CA TRP A 54 -16.39 3.92 -11.96
C TRP A 54 -16.50 3.84 -10.44
N ILE A 55 -16.55 4.99 -9.75
CA ILE A 55 -16.76 5.06 -8.29
C ILE A 55 -18.19 5.52 -8.02
N ASN A 56 -19.03 4.59 -7.57
CA ASN A 56 -20.47 4.82 -7.40
C ASN A 56 -20.84 5.66 -6.16
N GLY A 57 -19.92 5.83 -5.22
CA GLY A 57 -20.13 6.64 -4.00
C GLY A 57 -19.37 6.09 -2.79
N PRO A 58 -19.32 6.85 -1.68
CA PRO A 58 -18.44 6.56 -0.54
C PRO A 58 -18.87 5.38 0.34
N GLN A 59 -20.04 4.78 0.10
CA GLN A 59 -20.61 3.72 0.96
C GLN A 59 -21.09 2.51 0.16
N LEU A 60 -20.73 2.38 -1.12
CA LEU A 60 -21.40 1.41 -2.00
C LEU A 60 -20.77 0.01 -1.93
N VAL A 61 -21.06 -0.70 -0.84
CA VAL A 61 -21.15 -2.17 -0.80
C VAL A 61 -22.34 -2.52 0.11
N ARG A 62 -23.34 -3.21 -0.45
CA ARG A 62 -24.35 -3.92 0.35
C ARG A 62 -24.01 -5.39 0.40
#